data_AF-A0A8C7Y599-F1
#
_entry.id   AF-A0A8C7Y599-F1
#
_cell.length_a   1.000
_cell.length_b   1.000
_cell.length_c   1.000
_cell.angle_alpha   90.00
_cell.angle_beta   90.00
_cell.angle_gamma   90.00
#
_symmetry.space_group_name_H-M   'P 1'
#
loop_
_entity.id
_entity.type
_entity.pdbx_description
1 polymer ?
#
loop_
_entity_poly.entity_id
_entity_poly.type
_entity_poly.pdbx_seq_one_letter_code
_entity_poly.pdbx_strand_id
1 'polypeptide(L)' 'MRNSDGTWKMPPPSHTPIFTAESKMNLDDFISMNPAVGWGTVYTLDHFLLKFMKQNC' A
#
# COMPACT_ATOMS: atom_id res chain seq x y z
N MET A 1 -1.86 -2.15 12.86
CA MET A 1 -0.65 -2.26 13.71
C MET A 1 -0.94 -2.32 15.21
N ARG A 2 -2.16 -2.00 15.64
CA ARG A 2 -2.61 -2.21 17.02
C ARG A 2 -3.33 -3.57 17.13
N ASN A 3 -3.11 -4.29 18.22
CA ASN A 3 -3.82 -5.50 18.57
C ASN A 3 -5.21 -5.17 19.12
N SER A 4 -6.08 -6.19 19.24
CA SER A 4 -7.41 -6.05 19.85
C SER A 4 -7.35 -5.64 21.32
N ASP A 5 -6.30 -6.04 22.04
CA ASP A 5 -6.02 -5.64 23.43
C ASP A 5 -5.48 -4.19 23.55
N GLY A 6 -5.33 -3.47 22.43
CA GLY A 6 -4.84 -2.10 22.40
C GLY A 6 -3.32 -1.95 22.46
N THR A 7 -2.54 -3.04 22.54
CA THR A 7 -1.08 -3.01 22.43
C THR A 7 -0.61 -2.80 20.99
N TRP A 8 0.61 -2.32 20.81
CA TRP A 8 1.22 -2.15 19.48
C TRP A 8 1.96 -3.41 19.06
N LYS A 9 1.73 -3.90 17.84
CA LYS A 9 2.50 -5.01 17.25
C LYS A 9 3.96 -4.63 17.02
N MET A 10 4.21 -3.37 16.67
CA MET A 10 5.53 -2.73 16.57
C MET A 10 5.38 -1.26 16.98
N PRO A 11 6.43 -0.63 17.55
CA PRO A 11 6.38 0.79 17.89
C PRO A 11 5.98 1.64 16.67
N PRO A 12 5.00 2.55 16.80
CA PRO A 12 4.66 3.43 15.70
C PRO A 12 5.82 4.41 15.43
N PRO A 13 5.91 4.98 14.21
CA PRO A 13 6.79 6.10 13.95
C PRO A 13 6.54 7.26 14.93
N SER A 14 7.58 8.06 15.18
CA SER A 14 7.51 9.19 16.13
C SER A 14 6.76 10.41 15.60
N HIS A 15 6.58 10.53 14.29
CA HIS A 15 5.80 11.59 13.67
C HIS A 15 4.30 11.30 13.75
N THR A 16 3.48 12.33 13.59
CA THR A 16 2.03 12.16 13.54
C THR A 16 1.62 11.32 12.33
N PRO A 17 0.55 10.51 12.42
CA PRO A 17 0.07 9.72 11.30
C PRO A 17 -0.15 10.57 10.04
N ILE A 18 0.14 10.00 8.88
CA ILE A 18 -0.12 10.64 7.59
C ILE A 18 -1.61 10.57 7.31
N PHE A 19 -2.21 11.71 6.94
CA PHE A 19 -3.62 11.80 6.53
C PHE A 19 -3.80 12.93 5.51
N THR A 20 -4.91 12.89 4.79
CA THR A 20 -5.36 13.97 3.90
C THR A 20 -6.67 14.57 4.40
N ALA A 21 -7.21 15.57 3.69
CA ALA A 21 -8.52 16.12 4.00
C ALA A 21 -9.64 15.08 3.81
N GLU A 22 -9.46 14.16 2.86
CA GLU A 22 -10.47 13.18 2.47
C GLU A 22 -10.41 11.88 3.28
N SER A 23 -9.22 11.47 3.74
CA SER A 23 -9.09 10.22 4.50
C SER A 23 -7.98 10.25 5.56
N LYS A 24 -8.28 9.60 6.69
CA LYS A 24 -7.32 9.33 7.78
C LYS A 24 -6.76 7.91 7.73
N MET A 25 -7.36 7.02 6.94
CA MET A 25 -6.98 5.61 6.85
C MET A 25 -7.56 5.01 5.56
N ASN A 26 -6.71 4.84 4.55
CA ASN A 26 -7.04 4.19 3.27
C ASN A 26 -6.02 3.12 2.89
N LEU A 27 -5.27 2.58 3.86
CA LEU A 27 -4.22 1.59 3.58
C LEU A 27 -4.74 0.35 2.86
N ASP A 28 -5.96 -0.08 3.17
CA ASP A 28 -6.57 -1.25 2.54
C ASP A 28 -6.78 -1.06 1.03
N ASP A 29 -7.02 0.17 0.58
CA ASP A 29 -7.20 0.47 -0.85
C ASP A 29 -5.90 0.33 -1.65
N PHE A 30 -4.75 0.57 -1.02
CA PHE A 30 -3.43 0.40 -1.62
C PHE A 30 -2.89 -1.04 -1.47
N ILE A 31 -3.30 -1.77 -0.43
CA ILE A 31 -2.95 -3.18 -0.25
C ILE A 31 -3.75 -4.07 -1.21
N SER A 32 -4.98 -3.66 -1.54
CA SER A 32 -5.85 -4.36 -2.48
C SER A 32 -5.19 -4.54 -3.85
N MET A 33 -5.27 -5.76 -4.39
CA MET A 33 -4.87 -6.09 -5.77
C MET A 33 -6.07 -6.08 -6.73
N ASN A 34 -7.23 -5.57 -6.31
CA ASN A 34 -8.36 -5.36 -7.21
C ASN A 34 -8.12 -4.09 -8.04
N PRO A 35 -8.02 -4.18 -9.39
CA PRO A 35 -7.74 -3.01 -10.23
C PRO A 35 -8.84 -1.94 -10.23
N ALA A 36 -10.02 -2.23 -9.66
CA ALA A 36 -11.10 -1.26 -9.50
C ALA A 36 -11.04 -0.46 -8.18
N VAL A 37 -10.05 -0.73 -7.30
CA VAL A 37 -9.91 -0.10 -5.98
C VAL A 37 -8.63 0.75 -5.94
N GLY A 38 -8.71 1.90 -5.26
CA GLY A 38 -7.56 2.74 -4.95
C GLY A 38 -7.02 3.52 -6.15
N TRP A 39 -5.70 3.70 -6.17
CA TRP A 39 -4.98 4.49 -7.18
C TRP A 39 -3.87 3.67 -7.82
N GLY A 40 -3.46 4.07 -9.04
CA GLY A 40 -2.38 3.43 -9.77
C GLY A 40 -2.86 2.28 -10.66
N THR A 41 -1.97 1.31 -10.93
CA THR A 41 -2.27 0.16 -11.78
C THR A 41 -1.76 -1.10 -11.12
N VAL A 42 -2.63 -2.10 -10.96
CA VAL A 42 -2.24 -3.42 -10.47
C VAL A 42 -1.64 -4.22 -11.64
N TYR A 43 -0.46 -4.80 -11.40
CA TYR A 43 0.21 -5.69 -12.36
C TYR A 43 0.31 -7.09 -11.75
N THR A 44 0.18 -8.11 -12.59
CA THR A 44 0.75 -9.42 -12.30
C THR A 44 2.28 -9.31 -12.30
N LEU A 45 2.97 -10.28 -11.71
CA LEU A 45 4.44 -10.31 -11.71
C LEU A 45 5.00 -10.21 -13.15
N ASP A 46 4.48 -11.02 -14.08
CA ASP A 46 4.95 -11.04 -15.46
C ASP A 46 4.75 -9.70 -16.19
N HIS A 47 3.58 -9.07 -16.02
CA HIS A 47 3.33 -7.75 -16.60
C HIS A 47 4.23 -6.67 -15.99
N PHE A 48 4.49 -6.75 -14.68
CA PHE A 48 5.40 -5.82 -14.00
C PHE A 48 6.83 -5.96 -14.54
N LEU A 49 7.33 -7.20 -14.67
CA LEU A 49 8.65 -7.49 -15.22
C LEU A 49 8.76 -7.04 -16.68
N LEU A 50 7.77 -7.38 -17.52
CA LEU A 50 7.76 -6.96 -18.92
C LEU A 50 7.78 -5.43 -19.06
N LYS A 51 7.07 -4.72 -18.17
CA LYS A 51 6.97 -3.26 -18.23
C LYS A 51 8.23 -2.55 -17.74
N PHE A 52 8.84 -3.03 -16.66
CA PHE A 52 9.89 -2.30 -15.95
C PHE A 52 11.28 -2.91 -16.07
N MET A 53 11.40 -4.18 -16.45
CA MET A 53 12.70 -4.75 -16.83
C MET A 53 12.88 -4.62 -18.34
N LYS A 54 13.75 -3.69 -18.75
CA LYS A 54 14.31 -3.73 -20.10
C LYS A 54 15.08 -5.05 -20.25
N GLN A 55 14.77 -5.83 -21.28
CA GLN A 55 15.77 -6.74 -21.83
C GLN A 55 16.91 -5.84 -22.35
N ASN A 56 18.08 -5.95 -21.72
CA ASN A 56 19.31 -5.40 -22.30
C ASN A 56 19.56 -6.20 -23.59
N CYS A 57 19.16 -5.63 -24.73
CA CYS A 57 19.67 -6.01 -26.05
C CYS A 57 20.80 -5.05 -26.42
#